data_AF-A0AAX3FH76-F1
#
_entry.id   AF-A0AAX3FH76-F1
#
_cell.length_a   1.000
_cell.length_b   1.000
_cell.length_c   1.000
_cell.angle_alpha   90.00
_cell.angle_beta   90.00
_cell.angle_gamma   90.00
#
_symmetry.space_group_name_H-M   'P 1'
#
loop_
_entity.id
_entity.type
_entity.pdbx_description
1 polymer ?
#
loop_
_entity_poly.entity_id
_entity_poly.type
_entity_poly.pdbx_seq_one_letter_code
_entity_poly.pdbx_strand_id
1 'polypeptide(L)'
;MKFNRTLLVKLLSAAIITSFIPAQASINTASIMASSASKSCLDYKVVGTCFWLFCTKFGCTIRTSTKVKHYIPEMVVSSYNHDGQNPWSEVSSFNKTAVKGGEYRSPHKQYTQFTFKNADAIGHPQGAISQVLNSTGYYCKSQTTPFVPYFLSGLDFFAWKENLPEMFYPEAMVPGMREVNQAGDHWGNIYPRSGAINQVHDYKASAVIAQRVADIVSRMAQPHIYLPAAKKGGAGEWPPGAVEESNSRTHKWQMLHPKMERSCSVFPHGSSVETHSRKMSVKGDYSWALWRPYSCCKRRGQKFLYSIDWQR
;
A
#
# COMPACT_ATOMS: atom_id res chain seq x y z
N MET A 1 32.07 -33.08 67.21
CA MET A 1 31.56 -33.58 65.92
C MET A 1 30.77 -32.47 65.25
N LYS A 2 31.28 -31.92 64.12
CA LYS A 2 30.62 -31.82 62.79
C LYS A 2 29.11 -31.49 62.88
N PHE A 3 28.52 -30.46 62.27
CA PHE A 3 28.81 -29.72 61.05
C PHE A 3 27.77 -28.55 60.97
N ASN A 4 28.19 -27.34 60.57
CA ASN A 4 27.57 -26.40 59.60
C ASN A 4 26.04 -26.51 59.31
N ARG A 5 25.24 -25.46 59.05
CA ARG A 5 25.47 -24.09 58.56
C ARG A 5 24.08 -23.44 58.35
N THR A 6 24.02 -22.11 58.48
CA THR A 6 23.15 -21.17 57.73
C THR A 6 21.63 -21.39 57.72
N LEU A 7 20.96 -20.74 58.67
CA LEU A 7 19.58 -20.27 58.52
C LEU A 7 19.62 -18.74 58.43
N LEU A 8 19.68 -18.16 57.23
CA LEU A 8 19.21 -16.78 56.98
C LEU A 8 19.43 -16.40 55.51
N VAL A 9 18.38 -15.79 54.96
CA VAL A 9 18.30 -15.10 53.66
C VAL A 9 18.29 -15.99 52.43
N LYS A 10 17.08 -16.26 51.92
CA LYS A 10 16.74 -16.25 50.48
C LYS A 10 15.26 -16.61 50.32
N LEU A 11 14.41 -15.62 50.13
CA LEU A 11 13.10 -15.78 49.47
C LEU A 11 12.59 -14.40 49.04
N LEU A 12 12.00 -14.38 47.84
CA LEU A 12 11.35 -13.27 47.14
C LEU A 12 12.25 -12.40 46.24
N SER A 13 12.69 -13.01 45.13
CA SER A 13 12.75 -12.31 43.86
C SER A 13 11.99 -13.14 42.83
N ALA A 14 10.68 -12.96 42.80
CA ALA A 14 9.85 -13.46 41.71
C ALA A 14 10.13 -12.57 40.49
N ALA A 15 11.02 -13.03 39.60
CA ALA A 15 11.17 -12.43 38.29
C ALA A 15 9.89 -12.71 37.50
N ILE A 16 9.02 -11.71 37.43
CA ILE A 16 7.91 -11.68 36.48
C ILE A 16 8.55 -11.51 35.10
N ILE A 17 8.76 -12.63 34.41
CA ILE A 17 9.01 -12.64 32.97
C ILE A 17 7.65 -12.39 32.33
N THR A 18 7.24 -11.13 32.23
CA THR A 18 6.18 -10.74 31.31
C THR A 18 6.73 -10.91 29.91
N SER A 19 6.44 -12.07 29.31
CA SER A 19 6.41 -12.19 27.87
C SER A 19 5.31 -11.25 27.36
N PHE A 20 5.66 -9.99 27.12
CA PHE A 20 4.85 -9.10 26.31
C PHE A 20 4.84 -9.66 24.89
N ILE A 21 3.92 -10.58 24.62
CA ILE A 21 3.44 -10.75 23.25
C ILE A 21 2.62 -9.48 23.01
N PRO A 22 3.08 -8.52 22.18
CA PRO A 22 2.23 -7.40 21.84
C PRO A 22 0.99 -7.99 21.18
N ALA A 23 -0.17 -7.84 21.83
CA ALA A 23 -1.43 -8.01 21.14
C ALA A 23 -1.38 -7.05 19.94
N GLN A 24 -1.24 -7.59 18.73
CA GLN A 24 -1.25 -6.79 17.51
C GLN A 24 -2.65 -6.16 17.42
N ALA A 25 -2.69 -4.88 17.80
CA ALA A 25 -3.89 -4.07 17.82
C ALA A 25 -4.23 -3.67 16.39
N SER A 26 -5.52 -3.68 16.07
CA SER A 26 -6.06 -3.02 14.88
C SER A 26 -5.51 -1.60 14.76
N ILE A 27 -5.29 -1.14 13.53
CA ILE A 27 -4.90 0.25 13.26
C ILE A 27 -6.15 1.14 13.14
N ASN A 28 -6.02 2.40 13.55
CA ASN A 28 -7.08 3.39 13.42
C ASN A 28 -6.68 4.51 12.45
N THR A 29 -7.66 5.30 12.05
CA THR A 29 -7.49 6.43 11.11
C THR A 29 -6.44 7.41 11.59
N ALA A 30 -6.41 7.73 12.89
CA ALA A 30 -5.43 8.67 13.45
C ALA A 30 -3.99 8.17 13.27
N SER A 31 -3.74 6.89 13.50
CA SER A 31 -2.42 6.26 13.30
C SER A 31 -2.02 6.23 11.82
N ILE A 32 -2.97 5.95 10.93
CA ILE A 32 -2.78 5.97 9.48
C ILE A 32 -2.44 7.40 9.01
N MET A 33 -3.21 8.40 9.46
CA MET A 33 -2.93 9.81 9.16
C MET A 33 -1.56 10.24 9.67
N ALA A 34 -1.19 9.87 10.90
CA ALA A 34 0.12 10.19 11.46
C ALA A 34 1.27 9.55 10.66
N SER A 35 1.06 8.35 10.09
CA SER A 35 2.06 7.66 9.26
C SER A 35 2.46 8.44 8.00
N SER A 36 1.56 9.30 7.49
CA SER A 36 1.79 10.15 6.31
C SER A 36 2.83 11.26 6.51
N ALA A 37 3.27 11.51 7.75
CA ALA A 37 4.38 12.42 8.04
C ALA A 37 5.76 11.81 7.75
N SER A 38 5.82 10.59 7.20
CA SER A 38 7.07 9.91 6.87
C SER A 38 7.85 10.62 5.74
N LYS A 39 8.93 11.30 6.12
CA LYS A 39 9.82 12.01 5.17
C LYS A 39 10.49 11.08 4.15
N SER A 40 10.83 9.86 4.57
CA SER A 40 11.47 8.85 3.71
C SER A 40 10.53 8.39 2.58
N CYS A 41 9.23 8.32 2.87
CA CYS A 41 8.19 7.97 1.93
C CYS A 41 7.88 9.14 0.98
N LEU A 42 7.74 10.35 1.52
CA LEU A 42 7.39 11.56 0.78
C LEU A 42 8.35 11.85 -0.40
N ASP A 43 9.67 11.65 -0.21
CA ASP A 43 10.70 11.83 -1.27
C ASP A 43 10.47 13.10 -2.10
N TYR A 44 10.42 14.22 -1.38
CA TYR A 44 10.04 15.52 -1.91
C TYR A 44 11.16 16.16 -2.72
N LYS A 45 10.85 16.61 -3.94
CA LYS A 45 11.78 17.27 -4.85
C LYS A 45 11.14 18.47 -5.54
N VAL A 46 11.90 19.54 -5.66
CA VAL A 46 11.58 20.63 -6.57
C VAL A 46 12.23 20.28 -7.91
N VAL A 47 11.41 19.99 -8.91
CA VAL A 47 11.89 19.40 -10.17
C VAL A 47 11.91 20.39 -11.33
N GLY A 48 11.25 21.54 -11.24
CA GLY A 48 11.10 22.40 -12.41
C GLY A 48 10.32 23.69 -12.21
N THR A 49 9.95 24.31 -13.33
CA THR A 49 9.08 25.50 -13.38
C THR A 49 8.02 25.34 -14.47
N CYS A 50 6.80 25.77 -14.13
CA CYS A 50 5.66 25.85 -15.01
C CYS A 50 5.43 27.29 -15.46
N PHE A 51 5.02 27.46 -16.72
CA PHE A 51 4.70 28.74 -17.34
C PHE A 51 3.20 28.82 -17.63
N TRP A 52 2.59 29.92 -17.21
CA TRP A 52 1.16 30.17 -17.29
C TRP A 52 0.90 31.49 -17.99
N LEU A 53 -0.11 31.53 -18.84
CA LEU A 53 -0.61 32.77 -19.40
C LEU A 53 -1.67 33.35 -18.47
N PHE A 54 -1.42 34.55 -17.95
CA PHE A 54 -2.35 35.32 -17.16
C PHE A 54 -2.81 36.55 -17.94
N CYS A 55 -4.05 36.54 -18.42
CA CYS A 55 -4.64 37.64 -19.16
C CYS A 55 -5.60 38.44 -18.28
N THR A 56 -5.56 39.76 -18.45
CA THR A 56 -6.53 40.72 -17.91
C THR A 56 -7.15 41.50 -19.06
N LYS A 57 -8.09 42.41 -18.77
CA LYS A 57 -8.67 43.30 -19.79
C LYS A 57 -7.65 44.22 -20.47
N PHE A 58 -6.47 44.41 -19.87
CA PHE A 58 -5.44 45.34 -20.33
C PHE A 58 -4.20 44.66 -20.94
N GLY A 59 -4.20 43.33 -21.05
CA GLY A 59 -3.08 42.57 -21.63
C GLY A 59 -2.82 41.23 -20.95
N CYS A 60 -1.93 40.45 -21.56
CA CYS A 60 -1.50 39.14 -21.07
C CYS A 60 -0.05 39.15 -20.59
N THR A 61 0.22 38.49 -19.48
CA THR A 61 1.56 38.34 -18.89
C THR A 61 1.85 36.87 -18.64
N ILE A 62 3.11 36.47 -18.80
CA ILE A 62 3.55 35.11 -18.44
C ILE A 62 3.88 35.10 -16.96
N ARG A 63 3.28 34.17 -16.23
CA ARG A 63 3.55 33.92 -14.81
C ARG A 63 4.16 32.54 -14.63
N THR A 64 5.08 32.42 -13.70
CA THR A 64 5.76 31.16 -13.40
C THR A 64 5.31 30.58 -12.06
N SER A 65 5.41 29.25 -11.93
CA SER A 65 5.29 28.57 -10.64
C SER A 65 6.24 27.39 -10.55
N THR A 66 6.66 27.08 -9.33
CA THR A 66 7.51 25.93 -9.04
C THR A 66 6.77 24.63 -9.35
N LYS A 67 7.47 23.69 -10.00
CA LYS A 67 7.04 22.31 -10.19
C LYS A 67 7.66 21.44 -9.11
N VAL A 68 6.81 20.71 -8.40
CA VAL A 68 7.20 19.81 -7.31
C VAL A 68 6.85 18.38 -7.69
N LYS A 69 7.67 17.43 -7.24
CA LYS A 69 7.46 15.99 -7.37
C LYS A 69 7.62 15.35 -6.00
N HIS A 70 6.65 14.58 -5.57
CA HIS A 70 6.69 13.86 -4.29
C HIS A 70 5.70 12.71 -4.30
N TYR A 71 5.88 11.77 -3.39
CA TYR A 71 4.97 10.65 -3.22
C TYR A 71 3.87 11.03 -2.24
N ILE A 72 2.63 10.75 -2.63
CA ILE A 72 1.45 10.95 -1.79
C ILE A 72 0.92 9.57 -1.40
N PRO A 73 0.52 9.34 -0.14
CA PRO A 73 -0.21 8.13 0.21
C PRO A 73 -1.62 8.24 -0.37
N GLU A 74 -1.88 7.51 -1.46
CA GLU A 74 -3.15 7.57 -2.18
C GLU A 74 -4.21 6.69 -1.51
N MET A 75 -3.81 5.50 -1.09
CA MET A 75 -4.72 4.47 -0.58
C MET A 75 -4.11 3.72 0.58
N VAL A 76 -4.98 3.16 1.42
CA VAL A 76 -4.66 2.05 2.30
C VAL A 76 -5.14 0.78 1.62
N VAL A 77 -4.24 -0.17 1.42
CA VAL A 77 -4.55 -1.50 0.88
C VAL A 77 -4.39 -2.52 2.00
N SER A 78 -5.48 -3.22 2.31
CA SER A 78 -5.51 -4.28 3.31
C SER A 78 -5.58 -5.65 2.64
N SER A 79 -4.95 -6.66 3.23
CA SER A 79 -5.03 -8.06 2.83
C SER A 79 -5.23 -8.94 4.06
N TYR A 80 -6.22 -9.82 4.05
CA TYR A 80 -6.65 -10.58 5.24
C TYR A 80 -7.36 -11.89 4.87
N ASN A 81 -7.54 -12.78 5.85
CA ASN A 81 -8.07 -14.12 5.62
C ASN A 81 -9.60 -14.18 5.61
N HIS A 82 -10.28 -13.51 6.52
CA HIS A 82 -11.73 -13.68 6.74
C HIS A 82 -12.50 -12.36 6.78
N ASP A 83 -13.81 -12.44 6.62
CA ASP A 83 -14.71 -11.31 6.82
C ASP A 83 -14.50 -10.61 8.17
N GLY A 84 -14.57 -9.28 8.16
CA GLY A 84 -14.34 -8.43 9.33
C GLY A 84 -12.90 -8.41 9.85
N GLN A 85 -11.93 -9.04 9.18
CA GLN A 85 -10.51 -9.03 9.59
C GLN A 85 -9.67 -7.92 8.98
N ASN A 86 -10.26 -6.94 8.30
CA ASN A 86 -9.49 -5.79 7.85
C ASN A 86 -8.91 -5.06 9.10
N PRO A 87 -7.57 -4.87 9.19
CA PRO A 87 -6.96 -4.31 10.40
C PRO A 87 -7.37 -2.87 10.69
N TRP A 88 -7.90 -2.15 9.70
CA TRP A 88 -8.36 -0.78 9.85
C TRP A 88 -9.76 -0.75 10.45
N SER A 89 -9.84 -0.45 11.74
CA SER A 89 -11.05 -0.62 12.56
C SER A 89 -12.30 0.06 11.99
N GLU A 90 -12.18 1.29 11.52
CA GLU A 90 -13.30 2.13 11.09
C GLU A 90 -13.92 1.70 9.76
N VAL A 91 -13.16 0.96 8.94
CA VAL A 91 -13.61 0.46 7.63
C VAL A 91 -13.74 -1.06 7.59
N SER A 92 -13.52 -1.72 8.73
CA SER A 92 -13.52 -3.18 8.82
C SER A 92 -14.85 -3.83 8.39
N SER A 93 -15.93 -3.06 8.42
CA SER A 93 -17.27 -3.48 7.99
C SER A 93 -17.62 -3.13 6.54
N PHE A 94 -16.69 -2.58 5.74
CA PHE A 94 -16.97 -2.22 4.35
C PHE A 94 -17.14 -3.46 3.46
N ASN A 95 -16.33 -4.49 3.67
CA ASN A 95 -16.34 -5.71 2.86
C ASN A 95 -17.02 -6.88 3.59
N LYS A 96 -18.33 -6.76 3.85
CA LYS A 96 -19.13 -7.80 4.55
C LYS A 96 -19.34 -9.09 3.74
N THR A 97 -18.99 -9.08 2.46
CA THR A 97 -19.08 -10.24 1.57
C THR A 97 -17.73 -10.89 1.33
N ALA A 98 -16.70 -10.47 2.09
CA ALA A 98 -15.41 -11.13 2.10
C ALA A 98 -15.60 -12.62 2.40
N VAL A 99 -14.98 -13.46 1.56
CA VAL A 99 -15.11 -14.91 1.72
C VAL A 99 -14.29 -15.34 2.93
N LYS A 100 -14.63 -16.46 3.57
CA LYS A 100 -13.66 -17.12 4.44
C LYS A 100 -12.52 -17.68 3.58
N GLY A 101 -11.54 -16.83 3.30
CA GLY A 101 -10.27 -17.19 2.68
C GLY A 101 -9.50 -18.11 3.60
N GLY A 102 -8.94 -19.18 3.06
CA GLY A 102 -8.27 -20.19 3.86
C GLY A 102 -6.98 -19.67 4.47
N GLU A 103 -6.86 -19.78 5.80
CA GLU A 103 -5.61 -20.26 6.39
C GLU A 103 -5.82 -21.77 6.55
N TYR A 104 -5.41 -22.59 5.57
CA TYR A 104 -5.45 -24.05 5.75
C TYR A 104 -4.25 -24.49 6.61
N ARG A 105 -4.19 -23.99 7.84
CA ARG A 105 -3.47 -24.68 8.91
C ARG A 105 -4.40 -25.74 9.43
N SER A 106 -4.57 -26.84 8.67
CA SER A 106 -5.22 -28.01 9.25
C SER A 106 -4.45 -28.37 10.53
N PRO A 107 -5.14 -28.78 11.62
CA PRO A 107 -4.47 -29.37 12.78
C PRO A 107 -3.53 -30.52 12.39
N HIS A 108 -3.78 -31.11 11.23
CA HIS A 108 -3.05 -32.21 10.60
C HIS A 108 -1.98 -31.75 9.59
N LYS A 109 -1.17 -30.70 9.86
CA LYS A 109 0.06 -30.35 9.09
C LYS A 109 0.03 -30.63 7.57
N GLN A 110 -1.10 -30.42 6.90
CA GLN A 110 -1.18 -30.59 5.45
C GLN A 110 -0.77 -29.25 4.86
N TYR A 111 0.52 -29.14 4.57
CA TYR A 111 1.10 -27.95 3.96
C TYR A 111 0.60 -27.85 2.52
N THR A 112 -0.43 -27.03 2.31
CA THR A 112 -0.72 -26.50 0.98
C THR A 112 0.13 -25.25 0.76
N GLN A 113 0.67 -25.09 -0.43
CA GLN A 113 1.35 -23.86 -0.82
C GLN A 113 0.36 -22.80 -1.37
N PHE A 114 -0.91 -23.19 -1.52
CA PHE A 114 -1.97 -22.34 -2.02
C PHE A 114 -2.65 -21.57 -0.88
N THR A 115 -2.57 -20.25 -0.96
CA THR A 115 -3.16 -19.30 0.00
C THR A 115 -4.19 -18.44 -0.72
N PHE A 116 -5.33 -18.18 -0.06
CA PHE A 116 -6.32 -17.22 -0.54
C PHE A 116 -6.46 -16.06 0.43
N LYS A 117 -6.43 -14.83 -0.10
CA LYS A 117 -6.63 -13.60 0.69
C LYS A 117 -7.76 -12.76 0.11
N ASN A 118 -8.53 -12.16 1.00
CA ASN A 118 -9.35 -11.00 0.67
C ASN A 118 -8.47 -9.76 0.66
N ALA A 119 -8.94 -8.73 -0.04
CA ALA A 119 -8.24 -7.46 -0.09
C ALA A 119 -9.18 -6.29 -0.34
N ASP A 120 -8.85 -5.16 0.29
CA ASP A 120 -9.58 -3.91 0.14
C ASP A 120 -8.59 -2.79 -0.20
N ALA A 121 -8.97 -1.90 -1.12
CA ALA A 121 -8.27 -0.64 -1.34
C ALA A 121 -9.21 0.53 -1.07
N ILE A 122 -8.84 1.35 -0.09
CA ILE A 122 -9.64 2.46 0.39
C ILE A 122 -8.82 3.74 0.32
N GLY A 123 -9.43 4.84 -0.12
CA GLY A 123 -8.75 6.13 -0.23
C GLY A 123 -8.16 6.60 1.10
N HIS A 124 -6.90 7.01 1.06
CA HIS A 124 -6.15 7.33 2.27
C HIS A 124 -6.69 8.60 2.96
N PRO A 125 -6.83 8.62 4.30
CA PRO A 125 -7.42 9.75 5.02
C PRO A 125 -6.63 11.07 4.86
N GLN A 126 -5.33 10.99 4.63
CA GLN A 126 -4.49 12.17 4.32
C GLN A 126 -4.91 12.91 3.03
N GLY A 127 -5.68 12.28 2.13
CA GLY A 127 -6.22 12.94 0.94
C GLY A 127 -6.99 14.24 1.27
N ALA A 128 -7.63 14.32 2.45
CA ALA A 128 -8.30 15.53 2.94
C ALA A 128 -7.33 16.71 3.09
N ILE A 129 -6.12 16.43 3.61
CA ILE A 129 -5.05 17.42 3.78
C ILE A 129 -4.47 17.81 2.42
N SER A 130 -4.30 16.84 1.51
CA SER A 130 -3.77 17.10 0.16
C SER A 130 -4.61 18.14 -0.59
N GLN A 131 -5.93 18.11 -0.41
CA GLN A 131 -6.88 19.02 -1.06
C GLN A 131 -6.72 20.46 -0.55
N VAL A 132 -6.48 20.64 0.75
CA VAL A 132 -6.23 21.96 1.36
C VAL A 132 -4.86 22.50 0.93
N LEU A 133 -3.82 21.66 1.00
CA LEU A 133 -2.44 22.05 0.70
C LEU A 133 -2.18 22.28 -0.79
N ASN A 134 -3.01 21.74 -1.69
CA ASN A 134 -2.88 21.97 -3.13
C ASN A 134 -2.85 23.47 -3.51
N SER A 135 -3.57 24.31 -2.75
CA SER A 135 -3.61 25.76 -2.95
C SER A 135 -2.27 26.46 -2.67
N THR A 136 -1.40 25.85 -1.86
CA THR A 136 -0.09 26.42 -1.50
C THR A 136 0.86 26.44 -2.69
N GLY A 137 0.72 25.46 -3.60
CA GLY A 137 1.65 25.25 -4.71
C GLY A 137 2.84 24.34 -4.40
N TYR A 138 2.94 23.87 -3.16
CA TYR A 138 4.04 23.03 -2.70
C TYR A 138 3.62 21.60 -2.37
N TYR A 139 2.34 21.27 -2.55
CA TYR A 139 1.80 19.93 -2.33
C TYR A 139 0.82 19.61 -3.46
N CYS A 140 0.79 18.35 -3.91
CA CYS A 140 -0.07 17.95 -5.02
C CYS A 140 -1.38 17.38 -4.49
N LYS A 141 -2.43 17.48 -5.30
CA LYS A 141 -3.72 16.86 -5.01
C LYS A 141 -3.67 15.37 -5.34
N SER A 142 -4.10 14.51 -4.41
CA SER A 142 -4.31 13.08 -4.69
C SER A 142 -5.44 12.87 -5.70
N GLN A 143 -5.35 11.83 -6.54
CA GLN A 143 -6.45 11.36 -7.38
C GLN A 143 -7.56 10.69 -6.58
N THR A 144 -7.26 10.20 -5.39
CA THR A 144 -8.19 9.45 -4.55
C THR A 144 -8.95 10.34 -3.58
N THR A 145 -10.19 9.95 -3.29
CA THR A 145 -11.02 10.59 -2.26
C THR A 145 -10.89 9.81 -0.95
N PRO A 146 -10.65 10.48 0.20
CA PRO A 146 -10.58 9.82 1.51
C PRO A 146 -11.79 8.91 1.79
N PHE A 147 -11.52 7.72 2.37
CA PHE A 147 -12.53 6.73 2.77
C PHE A 147 -13.40 6.13 1.67
N VAL A 148 -13.19 6.50 0.40
CA VAL A 148 -13.91 5.86 -0.72
C VAL A 148 -13.31 4.46 -0.95
N PRO A 149 -14.13 3.39 -0.98
CA PRO A 149 -13.65 2.05 -1.32
C PRO A 149 -13.47 1.95 -2.84
N TYR A 150 -12.22 1.87 -3.30
CA TYR A 150 -11.88 1.71 -4.71
C TYR A 150 -11.91 0.24 -5.15
N PHE A 151 -11.64 -0.68 -4.22
CA PHE A 151 -11.73 -2.11 -4.46
C PHE A 151 -12.15 -2.82 -3.18
N LEU A 152 -13.09 -3.75 -3.29
CA LEU A 152 -13.52 -4.64 -2.20
C LEU A 152 -13.62 -6.05 -2.79
N SER A 153 -12.73 -6.94 -2.38
CA SER A 153 -12.62 -8.28 -2.98
C SER A 153 -13.89 -9.11 -2.87
N GLY A 154 -14.72 -8.88 -1.85
CA GLY A 154 -15.95 -9.64 -1.64
C GLY A 154 -17.06 -9.30 -2.63
N LEU A 155 -16.96 -8.19 -3.37
CA LEU A 155 -17.90 -7.83 -4.43
C LEU A 155 -17.46 -8.40 -5.79
N ASP A 156 -16.18 -8.69 -5.96
CA ASP A 156 -15.55 -9.05 -7.23
C ASP A 156 -15.46 -10.58 -7.42
N PHE A 157 -16.61 -11.26 -7.41
CA PHE A 157 -16.66 -12.72 -7.38
C PHE A 157 -15.90 -13.39 -8.53
N PHE A 158 -16.21 -13.07 -9.79
CA PHE A 158 -15.63 -13.80 -10.93
C PHE A 158 -14.13 -13.62 -11.06
N ALA A 159 -13.65 -12.37 -11.03
CA ALA A 159 -12.24 -12.10 -11.27
C ALA A 159 -11.38 -12.34 -10.03
N TRP A 160 -11.83 -11.92 -8.84
CA TRP A 160 -11.04 -12.10 -7.61
C TRP A 160 -11.09 -13.52 -7.05
N LYS A 161 -12.26 -14.17 -7.08
CA LYS A 161 -12.43 -15.49 -6.46
C LYS A 161 -12.18 -16.63 -7.45
N GLU A 162 -12.73 -16.54 -8.65
CA GLU A 162 -12.68 -17.64 -9.64
C GLU A 162 -11.54 -17.48 -10.67
N ASN A 163 -10.74 -16.41 -10.56
CA ASN A 163 -9.66 -16.06 -11.52
C ASN A 163 -10.15 -15.76 -12.96
N LEU A 164 -11.45 -15.56 -13.18
CA LEU A 164 -12.01 -15.37 -14.52
C LEU A 164 -12.33 -13.89 -14.79
N PRO A 165 -11.87 -13.29 -15.90
CA PRO A 165 -11.14 -13.89 -17.03
C PRO A 165 -9.61 -13.82 -16.87
N GLU A 166 -9.10 -13.39 -15.72
CA GLU A 166 -7.69 -13.11 -15.45
C GLU A 166 -6.72 -14.27 -15.80
N MET A 167 -7.17 -15.52 -15.70
CA MET A 167 -6.37 -16.71 -16.04
C MET A 167 -6.03 -16.84 -17.53
N PHE A 168 -6.76 -16.14 -18.40
CA PHE A 168 -6.56 -16.21 -19.85
C PHE A 168 -5.55 -15.17 -20.36
N TYR A 169 -5.04 -14.30 -19.50
CA TYR A 169 -3.96 -13.39 -19.87
C TYR A 169 -2.67 -14.17 -20.12
N PRO A 170 -1.89 -13.84 -21.16
CA PRO A 170 -0.58 -14.47 -21.40
C PRO A 170 0.34 -14.44 -20.17
N GLU A 171 0.28 -13.35 -19.40
CA GLU A 171 0.99 -13.16 -18.14
C GLU A 171 0.67 -14.22 -17.07
N ALA A 172 -0.51 -14.85 -17.12
CA ALA A 172 -0.87 -15.93 -16.22
C ALA A 172 -0.28 -17.29 -16.64
N MET A 173 0.08 -17.45 -17.91
CA MET A 173 0.49 -18.74 -18.49
C MET A 173 2.00 -18.84 -18.75
N VAL A 174 2.70 -17.70 -18.84
CA VAL A 174 4.14 -17.67 -19.13
C VAL A 174 4.92 -17.36 -17.84
N PRO A 175 5.69 -18.32 -17.30
CA PRO A 175 6.55 -18.08 -16.14
C PRO A 175 7.53 -16.93 -16.37
N GLY A 176 7.81 -16.15 -15.32
CA GLY A 176 8.73 -15.01 -15.38
C GLY A 176 8.11 -13.71 -15.92
N MET A 177 6.88 -13.73 -16.42
CA MET A 177 6.17 -12.50 -16.80
C MET A 177 5.40 -11.93 -15.61
N ARG A 178 5.52 -10.61 -15.39
CA ARG A 178 4.78 -9.87 -14.35
C ARG A 178 4.83 -10.56 -12.98
N GLU A 179 6.02 -10.63 -12.39
CA GLU A 179 6.24 -11.27 -11.09
C GLU A 179 6.84 -10.31 -10.06
N VAL A 180 6.42 -10.45 -8.82
CA VAL A 180 7.09 -9.81 -7.68
C VAL A 180 8.29 -10.69 -7.31
N ASN A 181 9.44 -10.41 -7.90
CA ASN A 181 10.66 -11.19 -7.68
C ASN A 181 11.92 -10.31 -7.61
N GLN A 182 12.96 -10.88 -7.01
CA GLN A 182 14.33 -10.40 -7.03
C GLN A 182 15.28 -11.61 -7.08
N ALA A 183 16.57 -11.38 -7.31
CA ALA A 183 17.55 -12.45 -7.44
C ALA A 183 17.54 -13.40 -6.22
N GLY A 184 17.13 -14.65 -6.44
CA GLY A 184 17.04 -15.67 -5.40
C GLY A 184 15.86 -15.54 -4.43
N ASP A 185 14.89 -14.64 -4.68
CA ASP A 185 13.70 -14.48 -3.86
C ASP A 185 12.46 -14.12 -4.69
N HIS A 186 11.59 -15.11 -4.87
CA HIS A 186 10.34 -14.99 -5.61
C HIS A 186 9.15 -14.93 -4.63
N TRP A 187 8.38 -13.85 -4.67
CA TRP A 187 7.23 -13.66 -3.79
C TRP A 187 5.93 -14.15 -4.43
N GLY A 188 5.78 -13.99 -5.75
CA GLY A 188 4.63 -14.52 -6.49
C GLY A 188 4.36 -13.79 -7.81
N ASN A 189 3.46 -14.35 -8.60
CA ASN A 189 2.96 -13.82 -9.87
C ASN A 189 1.87 -12.74 -9.67
N ILE A 190 1.80 -11.75 -10.57
CA ILE A 190 0.72 -10.76 -10.59
C ILE A 190 -0.55 -11.33 -11.23
N TYR A 191 -0.44 -12.07 -12.33
CA TYR A 191 -1.59 -12.65 -13.03
C TYR A 191 -1.76 -14.14 -12.72
N PRO A 192 -2.99 -14.64 -12.49
CA PRO A 192 -4.25 -13.88 -12.47
C PRO A 192 -4.31 -12.93 -11.27
N ARG A 193 -4.86 -11.72 -11.47
CA ARG A 193 -4.97 -10.71 -10.41
C ARG A 193 -6.12 -11.01 -9.44
N SER A 194 -5.98 -12.11 -8.72
CA SER A 194 -6.99 -12.67 -7.85
C SER A 194 -6.53 -12.75 -6.39
N GLY A 195 -7.41 -13.25 -5.52
CA GLY A 195 -7.09 -13.56 -4.13
C GLY A 195 -6.19 -14.79 -3.94
N ALA A 196 -6.05 -15.62 -4.98
CA ALA A 196 -5.38 -16.92 -4.93
C ALA A 196 -3.89 -16.83 -5.31
N ILE A 197 -3.00 -17.35 -4.47
CA ILE A 197 -1.56 -17.31 -4.71
C ILE A 197 -0.85 -18.56 -4.20
N ASN A 198 0.15 -19.02 -4.95
CA ASN A 198 1.02 -20.12 -4.53
C ASN A 198 2.22 -19.57 -3.72
N GLN A 199 1.99 -19.27 -2.45
CA GLN A 199 3.00 -18.73 -1.55
C GLN A 199 2.72 -19.17 -0.11
N VAL A 200 3.65 -19.92 0.47
CA VAL A 200 3.59 -20.41 1.86
C VAL A 200 3.85 -19.31 2.86
N HIS A 201 4.70 -18.34 2.51
CA HIS A 201 5.05 -17.26 3.41
C HIS A 201 3.94 -16.20 3.42
N ASP A 202 3.15 -16.20 4.50
CA ASP A 202 1.93 -15.39 4.65
C ASP A 202 2.15 -13.89 4.35
N TYR A 203 3.22 -13.29 4.87
CA TYR A 203 3.57 -11.89 4.55
C TYR A 203 3.80 -11.64 3.05
N LYS A 204 4.56 -12.52 2.37
CA LYS A 204 4.84 -12.39 0.93
C LYS A 204 3.56 -12.57 0.13
N ALA A 205 2.73 -13.54 0.52
CA ALA A 205 1.43 -13.79 -0.08
C ALA A 205 0.56 -12.51 0.01
N SER A 206 0.35 -11.98 1.21
CA SER A 206 -0.44 -10.76 1.40
C SER A 206 0.14 -9.52 0.72
N ALA A 207 1.48 -9.41 0.61
CA ALA A 207 2.13 -8.32 -0.11
C ALA A 207 1.89 -8.38 -1.62
N VAL A 208 1.98 -9.57 -2.24
CA VAL A 208 1.64 -9.74 -3.67
C VAL A 208 0.15 -9.49 -3.91
N ILE A 209 -0.72 -9.91 -2.99
CA ILE A 209 -2.15 -9.62 -3.08
C ILE A 209 -2.42 -8.11 -3.03
N ALA A 210 -1.75 -7.37 -2.14
CA ALA A 210 -1.84 -5.90 -2.12
C ALA A 210 -1.30 -5.27 -3.43
N GLN A 211 -0.23 -5.84 -4.00
CA GLN A 211 0.32 -5.42 -5.30
C GLN A 211 -0.70 -5.62 -6.44
N ARG A 212 -1.40 -6.76 -6.48
CA ARG A 212 -2.44 -7.04 -7.48
C ARG A 212 -3.57 -6.02 -7.41
N VAL A 213 -4.07 -5.71 -6.21
CA VAL A 213 -5.09 -4.67 -6.04
C VAL A 213 -4.60 -3.31 -6.54
N ALA A 214 -3.35 -2.94 -6.21
CA ALA A 214 -2.75 -1.69 -6.69
C ALA A 214 -2.64 -1.64 -8.23
N ASP A 215 -2.27 -2.75 -8.88
CA ASP A 215 -2.26 -2.86 -10.34
C ASP A 215 -3.66 -2.70 -10.94
N ILE A 216 -4.70 -3.29 -10.34
CA ILE A 216 -6.11 -3.16 -10.77
C ILE A 216 -6.57 -1.70 -10.67
N VAL A 217 -6.51 -1.10 -9.48
CA VAL A 217 -7.08 0.24 -9.23
C VAL A 217 -6.33 1.36 -9.95
N SER A 218 -5.05 1.15 -10.26
CA SER A 218 -4.23 2.13 -10.99
C SER A 218 -4.41 2.08 -12.51
N ARG A 219 -5.26 1.19 -13.03
CA ARG A 219 -5.56 1.04 -14.47
C ARG A 219 -7.04 1.30 -14.74
N MET A 220 -7.36 1.62 -16.00
CA MET A 220 -8.74 1.77 -16.48
C MET A 220 -9.21 0.47 -17.13
N ALA A 221 -10.53 0.22 -17.11
CA ALA A 221 -11.18 -0.87 -17.86
C ALA A 221 -10.59 -2.27 -17.60
N GLN A 222 -10.26 -2.57 -16.34
CA GLN A 222 -9.87 -3.93 -15.94
C GLN A 222 -11.13 -4.79 -15.74
N PRO A 223 -11.08 -6.12 -15.98
CA PRO A 223 -12.23 -7.01 -15.87
C PRO A 223 -12.54 -7.37 -14.40
N HIS A 224 -12.68 -6.35 -13.56
CA HIS A 224 -12.93 -6.43 -12.12
C HIS A 224 -14.06 -5.48 -11.72
N ILE A 225 -14.69 -5.71 -10.57
CA ILE A 225 -15.61 -4.76 -9.95
C ILE A 225 -14.82 -3.79 -9.06
N TYR A 226 -14.56 -2.59 -9.58
CA TYR A 226 -13.73 -1.59 -8.91
C TYR A 226 -14.05 -0.16 -9.38
N LEU A 227 -13.58 0.82 -8.62
CA LEU A 227 -13.48 2.21 -9.07
C LEU A 227 -12.04 2.48 -9.50
N PRO A 228 -11.79 2.99 -10.72
CA PRO A 228 -10.44 3.31 -11.13
C PRO A 228 -9.93 4.59 -10.47
N ALA A 229 -8.73 4.54 -9.92
CA ALA A 229 -8.00 5.71 -9.41
C ALA A 229 -7.30 6.48 -10.53
N ALA A 230 -7.01 5.81 -11.65
CA ALA A 230 -6.39 6.41 -12.81
C ALA A 230 -7.23 7.58 -13.35
N LYS A 231 -6.65 8.78 -13.34
CA LYS A 231 -7.21 9.98 -13.97
C LYS A 231 -6.21 10.54 -14.96
N LYS A 232 -6.72 11.14 -16.04
CA LYS A 232 -5.89 11.94 -16.94
C LYS A 232 -5.41 13.18 -16.18
N GLY A 233 -4.14 13.53 -16.40
CA GLY A 233 -3.58 14.78 -15.90
C GLY A 233 -4.26 16.00 -16.52
N GLY A 234 -3.84 17.17 -16.05
CA GLY A 234 -4.40 18.44 -16.48
C GLY A 234 -3.33 19.52 -16.61
N ALA A 235 -3.78 20.74 -16.86
CA ALA A 235 -2.93 21.92 -16.88
C ALA A 235 -2.14 22.05 -15.56
N GLY A 236 -0.84 21.71 -15.58
CA GLY A 236 0.04 21.76 -14.42
C GLY A 236 -0.08 20.59 -13.42
N GLU A 237 -0.76 19.49 -13.78
CA GLU A 237 -0.92 18.31 -12.92
C GLU A 237 -0.57 17.03 -13.68
N TRP A 238 0.39 16.27 -13.14
CA TRP A 238 0.87 15.00 -13.69
C TRP A 238 0.67 13.90 -12.65
N PRO A 239 -0.45 13.18 -12.72
CA PRO A 239 -0.67 12.05 -11.86
C PRO A 239 0.24 10.85 -12.22
N PRO A 240 0.41 9.90 -11.29
CA PRO A 240 1.19 8.71 -11.53
C PRO A 240 0.54 7.79 -12.59
N GLY A 241 1.37 7.15 -13.41
CA GLY A 241 0.96 6.08 -14.33
C GLY A 241 0.66 4.77 -13.60
N ALA A 242 0.35 3.69 -14.32
CA ALA A 242 0.00 2.41 -13.69
C ALA A 242 1.07 1.90 -12.69
N VAL A 243 0.64 1.17 -11.68
CA VAL A 243 1.54 0.48 -10.75
C VAL A 243 2.23 -0.66 -11.51
N GLU A 244 3.53 -0.80 -11.29
CA GLU A 244 4.35 -1.89 -11.83
C GLU A 244 5.20 -2.44 -10.70
N GLU A 245 5.17 -3.76 -10.54
CA GLU A 245 5.97 -4.51 -9.58
C GLU A 245 7.47 -4.20 -9.68
N SER A 246 8.17 -4.25 -8.54
CA SER A 246 9.62 -3.97 -8.45
C SER A 246 10.09 -2.59 -8.96
N ASN A 247 9.17 -1.69 -9.34
CA ASN A 247 9.50 -0.37 -9.88
C ASN A 247 9.18 0.76 -8.88
N SER A 248 10.23 1.29 -8.25
CA SER A 248 10.10 2.39 -7.28
C SER A 248 9.64 3.71 -7.87
N ARG A 249 9.69 3.87 -9.20
CA ARG A 249 9.23 5.07 -9.91
C ARG A 249 7.72 5.11 -10.10
N THR A 250 7.02 4.00 -9.89
CA THR A 250 5.55 3.96 -10.01
C THR A 250 4.87 4.02 -8.65
N HIS A 251 5.49 3.45 -7.61
CA HIS A 251 4.90 3.39 -6.28
C HIS A 251 5.93 2.99 -5.21
N LYS A 252 5.53 3.11 -3.94
CA LYS A 252 6.20 2.53 -2.78
C LYS A 252 5.14 2.07 -1.76
N TRP A 253 5.53 1.15 -0.89
CA TRP A 253 4.71 0.59 0.16
C TRP A 253 5.25 0.98 1.53
N GLN A 254 4.37 1.46 2.40
CA GLN A 254 4.62 1.63 3.83
C GLN A 254 3.79 0.62 4.59
N MET A 255 4.40 -0.19 5.44
CA MET A 255 3.64 -1.08 6.32
C MET A 255 2.92 -0.27 7.40
N LEU A 256 1.61 -0.51 7.54
CA LEU A 256 0.78 0.08 8.58
C LEU A 256 0.46 -0.94 9.68
N HIS A 257 0.11 -2.16 9.28
CA HIS A 257 -0.18 -3.31 10.15
C HIS A 257 0.57 -4.55 9.62
N PRO A 258 1.13 -5.43 10.47
CA PRO A 258 0.99 -5.50 11.94
C PRO A 258 1.93 -4.59 12.74
N LYS A 259 2.98 -4.07 12.11
CA LYS A 259 3.91 -3.13 12.74
C LYS A 259 4.12 -1.93 11.82
N MET A 260 3.65 -0.77 12.27
CA MET A 260 3.80 0.49 11.55
C MET A 260 5.29 0.80 11.29
N GLU A 261 5.65 0.98 10.02
CA GLU A 261 6.98 1.40 9.59
C GLU A 261 6.97 2.90 9.22
N ARG A 262 8.10 3.56 9.42
CA ARG A 262 8.35 4.96 8.98
C ARG A 262 9.23 5.02 7.73
N SER A 263 9.35 3.90 7.04
CA SER A 263 10.12 3.76 5.80
C SER A 263 9.23 3.15 4.73
N CYS A 264 9.54 3.49 3.48
CA CYS A 264 8.86 2.95 2.32
C CYS A 264 9.83 2.12 1.49
N SER A 265 9.32 1.04 0.90
CA SER A 265 10.07 0.17 -0.02
C SER A 265 9.15 -0.35 -1.10
N VAL A 266 9.70 -0.92 -2.16
CA VAL A 266 8.91 -1.65 -3.17
C VAL A 266 8.94 -3.12 -2.81
N PHE A 267 7.98 -3.90 -3.31
CA PHE A 267 8.06 -5.36 -3.22
C PHE A 267 8.77 -5.93 -4.46
N PRO A 268 9.61 -6.97 -4.30
CA PRO A 268 10.11 -7.47 -3.03
C PRO A 268 11.14 -6.52 -2.40
N HIS A 269 11.34 -6.63 -1.09
CA HIS A 269 12.43 -5.96 -0.39
C HIS A 269 13.13 -6.93 0.56
N GLY A 270 14.27 -6.49 1.10
CA GLY A 270 15.08 -7.33 1.96
C GLY A 270 16.03 -8.22 1.17
N SER A 271 16.82 -9.02 1.89
CA SER A 271 17.71 -10.01 1.26
C SER A 271 16.98 -11.32 0.99
N SER A 272 17.51 -12.16 0.09
CA SER A 272 16.93 -13.47 -0.22
C SER A 272 16.84 -14.44 0.97
N VAL A 273 17.62 -14.17 2.02
CA VAL A 273 17.62 -14.94 3.28
C VAL A 273 16.78 -14.28 4.38
N GLU A 274 16.09 -13.16 4.09
CA GLU A 274 15.28 -12.46 5.09
C GLU A 274 14.02 -13.23 5.44
N THR A 275 13.87 -13.55 6.73
CA THR A 275 12.74 -14.34 7.25
C THR A 275 11.45 -13.55 7.44
N HIS A 276 11.51 -12.22 7.35
CA HIS A 276 10.36 -11.32 7.56
C HIS A 276 9.58 -11.56 8.86
N SER A 277 10.17 -12.23 9.85
CA SER A 277 9.48 -12.68 11.07
C SER A 277 8.87 -11.54 11.88
N ARG A 278 9.55 -10.38 11.91
CA ARG A 278 9.09 -9.14 12.57
C ARG A 278 7.92 -8.46 11.87
N LYS A 279 7.59 -8.89 10.65
CA LYS A 279 6.55 -8.34 9.80
C LYS A 279 5.31 -9.24 9.74
N MET A 280 5.34 -10.43 10.35
CA MET A 280 4.23 -11.37 10.32
C MET A 280 3.09 -10.95 11.24
N SER A 281 1.86 -11.07 10.75
CA SER A 281 0.66 -10.96 11.59
C SER A 281 0.31 -12.34 12.14
N VAL A 282 -0.10 -12.39 13.42
CA VAL A 282 -0.62 -13.62 14.03
C VAL A 282 -1.96 -14.04 13.41
N LYS A 283 -2.77 -13.09 12.94
CA LYS A 283 -4.09 -13.35 12.34
C LYS A 283 -4.06 -13.41 10.82
N GLY A 284 -2.90 -13.18 10.20
CA GLY A 284 -2.73 -13.12 8.76
C GLY A 284 -3.37 -11.89 8.09
N ASP A 285 -3.59 -10.82 8.86
CA ASP A 285 -4.14 -9.54 8.43
C ASP A 285 -3.05 -8.46 8.33
N TYR A 286 -3.03 -7.76 7.20
CA TYR A 286 -1.99 -6.78 6.88
C TYR A 286 -2.62 -5.55 6.24
N SER A 287 -1.97 -4.41 6.43
CA SER A 287 -2.33 -3.17 5.76
C SER A 287 -1.09 -2.38 5.38
N TRP A 288 -1.12 -1.79 4.19
CA TRP A 288 -0.07 -0.91 3.69
C TRP A 288 -0.65 0.39 3.16
N ALA A 289 0.10 1.49 3.31
CA ALA A 289 -0.17 2.70 2.52
C ALA A 289 0.53 2.58 1.18
N LEU A 290 -0.23 2.82 0.10
CA LEU A 290 0.25 2.91 -1.27
C LEU A 290 0.69 4.35 -1.55
N TRP A 291 2.00 4.57 -1.62
CA TRP A 291 2.62 5.86 -1.90
C TRP A 291 2.92 5.98 -3.38
N ARG A 292 2.46 7.05 -4.03
CA ARG A 292 2.51 7.18 -5.49
C ARG A 292 3.06 8.54 -5.92
N PRO A 293 3.89 8.60 -6.97
CA PRO A 293 4.62 9.82 -7.32
C PRO A 293 3.76 10.79 -8.14
N TYR A 294 3.45 11.93 -7.54
CA TYR A 294 2.79 13.03 -8.19
C TYR A 294 3.80 14.07 -8.63
N SER A 295 3.50 14.75 -9.74
CA SER A 295 4.09 16.06 -10.01
C SER A 295 3.01 17.10 -10.26
N CYS A 296 3.21 18.32 -9.75
CA CYS A 296 2.23 19.39 -9.93
C CYS A 296 2.86 20.78 -9.84
N CYS A 297 2.09 21.77 -10.28
CA CYS A 297 2.42 23.18 -10.23
C CYS A 297 1.23 23.99 -9.71
N LYS A 298 1.52 25.06 -8.95
CA LYS A 298 0.48 26.04 -8.62
C LYS A 298 -0.05 26.69 -9.89
N ARG A 299 -1.36 26.68 -10.08
CA ARG A 299 -2.00 27.46 -11.15
C ARG A 299 -1.78 28.96 -10.92
N ARG A 300 -1.12 29.63 -11.86
CA ARG A 300 -0.84 31.07 -11.82
C ARG A 300 -1.45 31.87 -12.99
N GLY A 301 -2.21 31.21 -13.87
CA GLY A 301 -2.86 31.83 -15.02
C GLY A 301 -4.09 31.05 -15.50
N GLN A 302 -4.79 31.59 -16.49
CA GLN A 302 -5.95 30.91 -17.09
C GLN A 302 -5.51 29.73 -17.94
N LYS A 303 -4.41 29.84 -18.69
CA LYS A 303 -3.91 28.82 -19.62
C LYS A 303 -2.52 28.34 -19.21
N PHE A 304 -2.33 27.02 -19.15
CA PHE A 304 -1.01 26.42 -19.03
C PHE A 304 -0.30 26.45 -20.38
N LEU A 305 0.97 26.85 -20.39
CA LEU A 305 1.76 26.94 -21.61
C LEU A 305 2.66 25.70 -21.73
N TYR A 306 3.64 25.58 -20.84
CA TYR A 306 4.58 24.46 -20.80
C TYR A 306 5.27 24.39 -19.42
N SER A 307 6.06 23.34 -19.20
CA SER A 307 6.93 23.18 -18.03
C SER A 307 8.33 22.77 -18.43
N ILE A 308 9.32 23.21 -17.66
CA ILE A 308 10.72 22.78 -17.78
C ILE A 308 11.09 22.01 -16.52
N ASP A 309 11.72 20.85 -16.69
CA ASP A 309 12.24 20.03 -15.60
C ASP A 309 13.77 20.18 -15.53
N TRP A 310 14.28 20.60 -14.37
CA TRP A 310 15.71 20.75 -14.08
C TRP A 310 16.33 19.46 -13.55
N GLN A 311 15.53 18.59 -12.95
CA GLN A 311 15.93 17.29 -12.41
C GLN A 311 14.95 16.22 -12.88
N ARG A 312 15.46 15.11 -13.43
CA ARG A 312 14.66 13.95 -13.87
C ARG A 312 14.45 12.96 -12.72
#